data_AF-A0A2A4FIQ2-F1
#
_entry.id   AF-A0A2A4FIQ2-F1
#
_cell.length_a   1.000
_cell.length_b   1.000
_cell.length_c   1.000
_cell.angle_alpha   90.00
_cell.angle_beta   90.00
_cell.angle_gamma   90.00
#
_symmetry.space_group_name_H-M   'P 1'
#
loop_
_entity.id
_entity.type
_entity.pdbx_description
1 polymer ?
#
loop_
_entity_poly.entity_id
_entity_poly.type
_entity_poly.pdbx_seq_one_letter_code
_entity_poly.pdbx_strand_id
1 'polypeptide(L)'
;MNQEAKRFGDAVAAYLDPHVGVLKDYKWKMGKGVPKEAAKLGLIAIDKEGGVAATNALRSDVARKAREVHLLAGNTRQFKMNELCKFVICQWGALGSNGDDTIEAYARVYTNAAIPDLSAICSLQELRVQANCNFPFKGIASWSKWLNFVWPEWALIYDARIAFALNAIHVMKGVDARAFPVPPGRDKLLSTLDSQTLAALSYLKRQRKHIPDVPNGEYVNTLADWLKSGTIAEGDAYEFYLMVMRRVQDVIGRVSFPAFVDVEMLLFYLSNRQLVHDLLLLMSDSIRRA
;
A
#
# COMPACT_ATOMS: atom_id res chain seq x y z
N MET A 1 10.81 -15.21 5.44
CA MET A 1 9.73 -14.26 5.08
C MET A 1 8.43 -14.53 5.86
N ASN A 2 7.79 -15.71 5.76
CA ASN A 2 6.49 -15.99 6.43
C ASN A 2 6.46 -15.72 7.94
N GLN A 3 7.50 -16.15 8.68
CA GLN A 3 7.55 -15.92 10.13
C GLN A 3 7.76 -14.43 10.49
N GLU A 4 8.60 -13.72 9.74
CA GLU A 4 8.79 -12.26 9.90
C GLU A 4 7.46 -11.53 9.68
N ALA A 5 6.74 -11.87 8.58
CA ALA A 5 5.45 -11.25 8.26
C ALA A 5 4.41 -11.52 9.35
N LYS A 6 4.41 -12.74 9.93
CA LYS A 6 3.52 -13.08 11.04
C LYS A 6 3.76 -12.20 12.27
N ARG A 7 5.01 -12.09 12.72
CA ARG A 7 5.39 -11.25 13.87
C ARG A 7 5.06 -9.78 13.63
N PHE A 8 5.31 -9.29 12.42
CA PHE A 8 4.97 -7.93 12.04
C PHE A 8 3.45 -7.73 12.05
N GLY A 9 2.69 -8.62 11.43
CA GLY A 9 1.22 -8.56 11.40
C GLY A 9 0.60 -8.61 12.79
N ASP A 10 1.12 -9.42 13.71
CA ASP A 10 0.67 -9.46 15.10
C ASP A 10 0.86 -8.10 15.80
N ALA A 11 2.00 -7.44 15.58
CA ALA A 11 2.28 -6.12 16.16
C ALA A 11 1.42 -5.01 15.55
N VAL A 12 1.18 -5.06 14.23
CA VAL A 12 0.26 -4.14 13.55
C VAL A 12 -1.16 -4.37 14.05
N ALA A 13 -1.60 -5.61 14.19
CA ALA A 13 -2.92 -5.91 14.75
C ALA A 13 -3.07 -5.35 16.17
N ALA A 14 -2.09 -5.58 17.04
CA ALA A 14 -2.10 -5.05 18.40
C ALA A 14 -2.08 -3.50 18.47
N TYR A 15 -1.57 -2.82 17.44
CA TYR A 15 -1.67 -1.36 17.35
C TYR A 15 -3.05 -0.93 16.84
N LEU A 16 -3.59 -1.61 15.82
CA LEU A 16 -4.81 -1.19 15.13
C LEU A 16 -6.11 -1.56 15.87
N ASP A 17 -6.10 -2.61 16.69
CA ASP A 17 -7.29 -3.15 17.38
C ASP A 17 -8.10 -2.06 18.14
N PRO A 18 -7.49 -1.16 18.93
CA PRO A 18 -8.22 -0.09 19.62
C PRO A 18 -8.80 0.98 18.69
N HIS A 19 -8.40 1.00 17.42
CA HIS A 19 -8.78 2.02 16.44
C HIS A 19 -9.78 1.52 15.40
N VAL A 20 -10.18 0.25 15.42
CA VAL A 20 -11.05 -0.34 14.39
C VAL A 20 -12.35 0.46 14.19
N GLY A 21 -12.91 1.04 15.25
CA GLY A 21 -14.15 1.84 15.20
C GLY A 21 -14.03 3.19 14.48
N VAL A 22 -12.83 3.74 14.28
CA VAL A 22 -12.65 5.12 13.76
C VAL A 22 -13.08 5.29 12.30
N LEU A 23 -13.19 4.19 11.56
CA LEU A 23 -13.59 4.20 10.15
C LEU A 23 -15.10 4.37 9.95
N LYS A 24 -15.93 4.08 10.96
CA LYS A 24 -17.39 4.03 10.82
C LYS A 24 -17.99 5.34 10.31
N ASP A 25 -17.49 6.47 10.81
CA ASP A 25 -17.98 7.80 10.48
C ASP A 25 -17.01 8.59 9.58
N TYR A 26 -15.97 7.92 9.08
CA TYR A 26 -14.93 8.61 8.35
C TYR A 26 -15.32 8.92 6.90
N LYS A 27 -15.22 10.21 6.55
CA LYS A 27 -15.47 10.70 5.19
C LYS A 27 -14.17 11.05 4.47
N TRP A 28 -13.92 10.41 3.32
CA TRP A 28 -12.76 10.73 2.47
C TRP A 28 -13.01 12.01 1.69
N LYS A 29 -12.04 12.93 1.72
CA LYS A 29 -12.04 14.06 0.78
C LYS A 29 -11.67 13.55 -0.61
N MET A 30 -12.67 13.29 -1.46
CA MET A 30 -12.44 13.03 -2.88
C MET A 30 -12.19 14.33 -3.64
N GLY A 31 -11.39 14.27 -4.70
CA GLY A 31 -11.20 15.40 -5.60
C GLY A 31 -12.53 15.82 -6.23
N LYS A 32 -12.79 17.12 -6.36
CA LYS A 32 -14.07 17.66 -6.88
C LYS A 32 -14.46 17.12 -8.27
N GLY A 33 -13.48 16.68 -9.06
CA GLY A 33 -13.69 16.10 -10.39
C GLY A 33 -14.06 14.62 -10.37
N VAL A 34 -13.80 13.88 -9.29
CA VAL A 34 -13.97 12.43 -9.23
C VAL A 34 -15.41 12.00 -9.53
N PRO A 35 -16.46 12.59 -8.91
CA PRO A 35 -17.84 12.22 -9.24
C PRO A 35 -18.21 12.43 -10.71
N LYS A 36 -17.72 13.52 -11.31
CA LYS A 36 -17.98 13.86 -12.72
C LYS A 36 -17.32 12.86 -13.65
N GLU A 37 -16.06 12.51 -13.41
CA GLU A 37 -15.34 11.54 -14.23
C GLU A 37 -15.88 10.11 -14.05
N ALA A 38 -16.29 9.73 -12.83
CA ALA A 38 -16.95 8.44 -12.57
C ALA A 38 -18.25 8.31 -13.38
N ALA A 39 -19.08 9.35 -13.39
CA ALA A 39 -20.33 9.37 -14.15
C ALA A 39 -20.10 9.23 -15.67
N LYS A 40 -19.07 9.86 -16.23
CA LYS A 40 -18.72 9.71 -17.66
C LYS A 40 -18.34 8.28 -18.03
N LEU A 41 -17.71 7.55 -17.11
CA LEU A 41 -17.34 6.15 -17.29
C LEU A 41 -18.50 5.17 -17.03
N GLY A 42 -19.68 5.69 -16.67
CA GLY A 42 -20.83 4.88 -16.30
C GLY A 42 -20.60 4.10 -15.00
N LEU A 43 -19.79 4.64 -14.10
CA LEU A 43 -19.58 4.08 -12.77
C LEU A 43 -20.66 4.57 -11.80
N ILE A 44 -20.78 3.93 -10.64
CA ILE A 44 -21.73 4.31 -9.58
C ILE A 44 -21.68 5.82 -9.29
N ALA A 45 -22.85 6.37 -8.97
CA ALA A 45 -22.94 7.75 -8.51
C ALA A 45 -22.21 7.87 -7.17
N ILE A 46 -21.16 8.69 -7.16
CA ILE A 46 -20.42 9.03 -5.95
C ILE A 46 -20.84 10.42 -5.52
N ASP A 47 -21.20 10.58 -4.25
CA ASP A 47 -21.42 11.90 -3.68
C ASP A 47 -20.10 12.69 -3.57
N LYS A 48 -20.22 13.97 -3.21
CA LYS A 48 -19.05 14.82 -2.95
C LYS A 48 -18.38 14.47 -1.61
N GLU A 49 -19.06 13.71 -0.76
CA GLU A 49 -18.66 13.35 0.59
C GLU A 49 -18.33 11.86 0.65
N GLY A 50 -17.12 11.49 0.21
CA GLY A 50 -16.69 10.10 0.20
C GLY A 50 -16.74 9.41 1.56
N GLY A 51 -16.53 8.10 1.60
CA GLY A 51 -16.52 7.30 2.83
C GLY A 51 -16.06 5.88 2.55
N VAL A 52 -15.87 5.05 3.59
CA VAL A 52 -15.44 3.65 3.41
C VAL A 52 -16.43 2.89 2.51
N ALA A 53 -17.73 3.03 2.77
CA ALA A 53 -18.78 2.41 1.96
C ALA A 53 -18.75 2.89 0.50
N ALA A 54 -18.68 4.20 0.25
CA ALA A 54 -18.63 4.74 -1.11
C ALA A 54 -17.38 4.30 -1.87
N THR A 55 -16.21 4.26 -1.21
CA THR A 55 -14.97 3.78 -1.83
C THR A 55 -15.04 2.28 -2.15
N ASN A 56 -15.59 1.47 -1.25
CA ASN A 56 -15.74 0.03 -1.48
C ASN A 56 -16.76 -0.27 -2.59
N ALA A 57 -17.84 0.50 -2.67
CA ALA A 57 -18.78 0.43 -3.77
C ALA A 57 -18.12 0.81 -5.10
N LEU A 58 -17.30 1.88 -5.12
CA LEU A 58 -16.56 2.29 -6.33
C LEU A 58 -15.57 1.22 -6.78
N ARG A 59 -14.81 0.62 -5.85
CA ARG A 59 -13.90 -0.50 -6.15
C ARG A 59 -14.65 -1.65 -6.80
N SER A 60 -15.75 -2.08 -6.20
CA SER A 60 -16.58 -3.18 -6.72
C SER A 60 -17.09 -2.88 -8.12
N ASP A 61 -17.49 -1.63 -8.36
CA ASP A 61 -18.02 -1.21 -9.66
C ASP A 61 -16.94 -1.09 -10.74
N VAL A 62 -15.75 -0.60 -10.39
CA VAL A 62 -14.59 -0.60 -11.29
C VAL A 62 -14.15 -2.03 -11.61
N ALA A 63 -14.10 -2.93 -10.62
CA ALA A 63 -13.78 -4.34 -10.85
C ALA A 63 -14.77 -4.99 -11.83
N ARG A 64 -16.07 -4.79 -11.62
CA ARG A 64 -17.12 -5.23 -12.54
C ARG A 64 -16.91 -4.66 -13.94
N LYS A 65 -16.68 -3.34 -14.04
CA LYS A 65 -16.48 -2.67 -15.32
C LYS A 65 -15.23 -3.13 -16.06
N ALA A 66 -14.14 -3.38 -15.35
CA ALA A 66 -12.91 -3.91 -15.92
C ALA A 66 -13.15 -5.31 -16.52
N ARG A 67 -13.91 -6.18 -15.83
CA ARG A 67 -14.31 -7.50 -16.33
C ARG A 67 -15.17 -7.39 -17.60
N GLU A 68 -16.13 -6.46 -17.65
CA GLU A 68 -16.93 -6.18 -18.86
C GLU A 68 -16.07 -5.69 -20.03
N VAL A 69 -15.16 -4.75 -19.78
CA VAL A 69 -14.27 -4.20 -20.79
C VAL A 69 -13.34 -5.27 -21.35
N HIS A 70 -12.89 -6.21 -20.51
CA HIS A 70 -12.00 -7.30 -20.93
C HIS A 70 -12.62 -8.20 -22.02
N LEU A 71 -13.94 -8.36 -22.04
CA LEU A 71 -14.67 -9.13 -23.05
C LEU A 71 -14.74 -8.46 -24.43
N LEU A 72 -14.33 -7.19 -24.54
CA LEU A 72 -14.27 -6.47 -25.81
C LEU A 72 -13.03 -6.88 -26.61
N ALA A 73 -13.04 -6.64 -27.92
CA ALA A 73 -11.92 -6.97 -28.81
C ALA A 73 -11.06 -5.75 -29.17
N GLY A 74 -9.78 -6.02 -29.44
CA GLY A 74 -8.83 -5.10 -30.06
C GLY A 74 -8.70 -3.74 -29.37
N ASN A 75 -8.62 -2.68 -30.18
CA ASN A 75 -8.36 -1.32 -29.72
C ASN A 75 -9.45 -0.78 -28.79
N THR A 76 -10.70 -1.21 -28.95
CA THR A 76 -11.80 -0.77 -28.08
C THR A 76 -11.60 -1.25 -26.64
N ARG A 77 -11.15 -2.49 -26.45
CA ARG A 77 -10.80 -3.01 -25.12
C ARG A 77 -9.69 -2.18 -24.50
N GLN A 78 -8.58 -2.00 -25.23
CA GLN A 78 -7.41 -1.28 -24.74
C GLN A 78 -7.73 0.16 -24.36
N PHE A 79 -8.45 0.88 -25.23
CA PHE A 79 -8.86 2.26 -24.98
C PHE A 79 -9.68 2.38 -23.68
N LYS A 80 -10.74 1.58 -23.53
CA LYS A 80 -11.61 1.62 -22.35
C LYS A 80 -10.89 1.19 -21.08
N MET A 81 -9.98 0.23 -21.15
CA MET A 81 -9.19 -0.19 -20.00
C MET A 81 -8.22 0.91 -19.55
N ASN A 82 -7.60 1.60 -20.51
CA ASN A 82 -6.75 2.74 -20.23
C ASN A 82 -7.53 3.90 -19.59
N GLU A 83 -8.77 4.17 -20.04
CA GLU A 83 -9.64 5.17 -19.41
C GLU A 83 -9.96 4.85 -17.94
N LEU A 84 -10.32 3.59 -17.64
CA LEU A 84 -10.56 3.13 -16.27
C LEU A 84 -9.30 3.24 -15.40
N CYS A 85 -8.16 2.76 -15.90
CA CYS A 85 -6.88 2.84 -15.21
C CYS A 85 -6.47 4.30 -14.93
N LYS A 86 -6.64 5.18 -15.92
CA LYS A 86 -6.37 6.63 -15.78
C LYS A 86 -7.27 7.27 -14.75
N PHE A 87 -8.56 6.90 -14.70
CA PHE A 87 -9.47 7.38 -13.67
C PHE A 87 -8.99 6.97 -12.27
N VAL A 88 -8.70 5.68 -12.05
CA VAL A 88 -8.25 5.17 -10.74
C VAL A 88 -6.96 5.84 -10.29
N ILE A 89 -5.95 5.91 -11.16
CA ILE A 89 -4.61 6.40 -10.79
C ILE A 89 -4.59 7.92 -10.71
N CYS A 90 -5.03 8.61 -11.76
CA CYS A 90 -4.83 10.05 -11.90
C CYS A 90 -5.93 10.86 -11.22
N GLN A 91 -7.20 10.46 -11.39
CA GLN A 91 -8.34 11.24 -10.90
C GLN A 91 -8.67 10.89 -9.44
N TRP A 92 -8.92 9.61 -9.15
CA TRP A 92 -9.22 9.16 -7.80
C TRP A 92 -7.96 9.15 -6.92
N GLY A 93 -6.86 8.56 -7.41
CA GLY A 93 -5.60 8.44 -6.69
C GLY A 93 -4.76 9.71 -6.62
N ALA A 94 -5.14 10.78 -7.32
CA ALA A 94 -4.43 12.06 -7.43
C ALA A 94 -2.96 11.93 -7.93
N LEU A 95 -2.65 10.89 -8.71
CA LEU A 95 -1.32 10.66 -9.28
C LEU A 95 -1.24 11.11 -10.75
N GLY A 96 -1.61 12.35 -11.03
CA GLY A 96 -1.69 12.92 -12.38
C GLY A 96 -0.36 13.11 -13.13
N SER A 97 0.78 12.72 -12.56
CA SER A 97 2.10 12.79 -13.23
C SER A 97 2.41 11.55 -14.08
N ASN A 98 1.55 10.52 -14.05
CA ASN A 98 1.71 9.36 -14.92
C ASN A 98 1.29 9.73 -16.34
N GLY A 99 2.20 9.58 -17.30
CA GLY A 99 1.90 9.75 -18.72
C GLY A 99 1.06 8.59 -19.27
N ASP A 100 0.49 8.77 -20.46
CA ASP A 100 -0.41 7.78 -21.06
C ASP A 100 0.29 6.42 -21.29
N ASP A 101 1.57 6.41 -21.70
CA ASP A 101 2.36 5.17 -21.83
C ASP A 101 2.47 4.38 -20.52
N THR A 102 2.58 5.09 -19.39
CA THR A 102 2.67 4.48 -18.06
C THR A 102 1.32 3.89 -17.64
N ILE A 103 0.23 4.61 -17.91
CA ILE A 103 -1.14 4.13 -17.66
C ILE A 103 -1.42 2.90 -18.50
N GLU A 104 -1.07 2.93 -19.79
CA GLU A 104 -1.21 1.81 -20.69
C GLU A 104 -0.40 0.60 -20.22
N ALA A 105 0.86 0.81 -19.78
CA ALA A 105 1.67 -0.27 -19.25
C ALA A 105 1.01 -0.95 -18.04
N TYR A 106 0.45 -0.18 -17.09
CA TYR A 106 -0.24 -0.73 -15.92
C TYR A 106 -1.54 -1.44 -16.29
N ALA A 107 -2.39 -0.82 -17.13
CA ALA A 107 -3.59 -1.46 -17.63
C ALA A 107 -3.25 -2.78 -18.34
N ARG A 108 -2.22 -2.76 -19.19
CA ARG A 108 -1.82 -3.91 -19.97
C ARG A 108 -1.34 -5.07 -19.10
N VAL A 109 -0.36 -4.82 -18.25
CA VAL A 109 0.29 -5.84 -17.43
C VAL A 109 -0.73 -6.51 -16.51
N TYR A 110 -1.57 -5.74 -15.82
CA TYR A 110 -2.38 -6.27 -14.73
C TYR A 110 -3.81 -6.69 -15.13
N THR A 111 -4.25 -6.39 -16.36
CA THR A 111 -5.64 -6.68 -16.81
C THR A 111 -5.83 -7.03 -18.28
N ASN A 112 -4.82 -6.83 -19.13
CA ASN A 112 -4.90 -7.07 -20.57
C ASN A 112 -3.95 -8.19 -21.04
N ALA A 113 -3.19 -8.81 -20.14
CA ALA A 113 -2.42 -10.01 -20.43
C ALA A 113 -3.35 -11.14 -20.93
N ALA A 114 -2.80 -12.19 -21.53
CA ALA A 114 -3.52 -13.31 -22.15
C ALA A 114 -4.33 -14.19 -21.17
N ILE A 115 -4.78 -13.62 -20.05
CA ILE A 115 -5.62 -14.24 -19.05
C ILE A 115 -7.06 -14.15 -19.58
N PRO A 116 -7.64 -15.25 -20.08
CA PRO A 116 -8.94 -15.21 -20.74
C PRO A 116 -10.09 -15.05 -19.74
N ASP A 117 -9.84 -15.36 -18.47
CA ASP A 117 -10.80 -15.20 -17.38
C ASP A 117 -10.14 -14.47 -16.22
N LEU A 118 -10.40 -13.17 -16.14
CA LEU A 118 -10.00 -12.38 -14.99
C LEU A 118 -10.66 -12.92 -13.72
N SER A 119 -11.92 -13.38 -13.74
CA SER A 119 -12.60 -13.76 -12.50
C SER A 119 -11.96 -14.92 -11.72
N ALA A 120 -11.06 -15.69 -12.34
CA ALA A 120 -10.33 -16.79 -11.72
C ALA A 120 -9.06 -16.39 -10.94
N ILE A 121 -8.60 -15.13 -11.02
CA ILE A 121 -7.36 -14.70 -10.34
C ILE A 121 -7.64 -14.32 -8.89
N CYS A 122 -7.18 -15.14 -7.95
CA CYS A 122 -7.45 -14.99 -6.53
C CYS A 122 -6.21 -14.59 -5.71
N SER A 123 -5.02 -14.53 -6.33
CA SER A 123 -3.78 -14.20 -5.61
C SER A 123 -2.70 -13.54 -6.46
N LEU A 124 -1.75 -12.88 -5.79
CA LEU A 124 -0.55 -12.32 -6.40
C LEU A 124 0.27 -13.38 -7.15
N GLN A 125 0.42 -14.58 -6.57
CA GLN A 125 1.23 -15.66 -7.13
C GLN A 125 0.60 -16.21 -8.41
N GLU A 126 -0.71 -16.41 -8.43
CA GLU A 126 -1.44 -16.78 -9.65
C GLU A 126 -1.30 -15.71 -10.72
N LEU A 127 -1.40 -14.42 -10.35
CA LEU A 127 -1.22 -13.33 -11.30
C LEU A 127 0.22 -13.31 -11.86
N ARG A 128 1.27 -13.54 -11.05
CA ARG A 128 2.65 -13.68 -11.54
C ARG A 128 2.76 -14.78 -12.58
N VAL A 129 2.23 -15.96 -12.28
CA VAL A 129 2.35 -17.16 -13.12
C VAL A 129 1.52 -17.06 -14.39
N GLN A 130 0.23 -16.72 -14.28
CA GLN A 130 -0.70 -16.71 -15.42
C GLN A 130 -0.51 -15.49 -16.32
N ALA A 131 -0.15 -14.34 -15.76
CA ALA A 131 -0.01 -13.10 -16.52
C ALA A 131 1.44 -12.76 -16.90
N ASN A 132 2.41 -13.56 -16.42
CA ASN A 132 3.83 -13.21 -16.44
C ASN A 132 4.08 -11.79 -15.86
N CYS A 133 3.35 -11.47 -14.78
CA CYS A 133 3.43 -10.16 -14.14
C CYS A 133 4.62 -10.08 -13.18
N ASN A 134 5.35 -8.97 -13.25
CA ASN A 134 6.24 -8.56 -12.17
C ASN A 134 5.60 -7.41 -11.39
N PHE A 135 5.97 -7.27 -10.11
CA PHE A 135 5.51 -6.22 -9.20
C PHE A 135 6.70 -5.35 -8.80
N PRO A 136 7.21 -4.50 -9.71
CA PRO A 136 8.38 -3.69 -9.43
C PRO A 136 8.04 -2.63 -8.37
N PHE A 137 9.00 -2.33 -7.49
CA PHE A 137 8.83 -1.25 -6.51
C PHE A 137 8.64 0.12 -7.17
N LYS A 138 9.29 0.35 -8.32
CA LYS A 138 9.07 1.57 -9.11
C LYS A 138 7.61 1.67 -9.55
N GLY A 139 6.96 2.76 -9.17
CA GLY A 139 5.56 3.02 -9.51
C GLY A 139 4.54 2.24 -8.68
N ILE A 140 4.97 1.57 -7.60
CA ILE A 140 4.10 0.79 -6.71
C ILE A 140 2.88 1.54 -6.21
N ALA A 141 3.04 2.82 -5.88
CA ALA A 141 1.93 3.66 -5.45
C ALA A 141 0.84 3.83 -6.53
N SER A 142 1.19 3.72 -7.81
CA SER A 142 0.25 3.82 -8.94
C SER A 142 -0.34 2.46 -9.26
N TRP A 143 0.49 1.45 -9.53
CA TRP A 143 -0.01 0.16 -9.99
C TRP A 143 -0.74 -0.63 -8.91
N SER A 144 -0.38 -0.49 -7.63
CA SER A 144 -1.11 -1.16 -6.53
C SER A 144 -2.52 -0.57 -6.35
N LYS A 145 -2.73 0.71 -6.68
CA LYS A 145 -4.07 1.31 -6.73
C LYS A 145 -4.92 0.70 -7.83
N TRP A 146 -4.36 0.54 -9.02
CA TRP A 146 -5.06 -0.13 -10.11
C TRP A 146 -5.43 -1.56 -9.74
N LEU A 147 -4.47 -2.33 -9.21
CA LEU A 147 -4.73 -3.70 -8.73
C LEU A 147 -5.81 -3.74 -7.65
N ASN A 148 -5.75 -2.86 -6.63
CA ASN A 148 -6.74 -2.80 -5.56
C ASN A 148 -8.17 -2.52 -6.06
N PHE A 149 -8.32 -1.85 -7.20
CA PHE A 149 -9.64 -1.59 -7.80
C PHE A 149 -10.13 -2.73 -8.70
N VAL A 150 -9.24 -3.48 -9.33
CA VAL A 150 -9.63 -4.59 -10.21
C VAL A 150 -9.73 -5.92 -9.44
N TRP A 151 -8.96 -6.04 -8.37
CA TRP A 151 -8.82 -7.23 -7.50
C TRP A 151 -8.97 -6.87 -6.02
N PRO A 152 -10.07 -6.22 -5.60
CA PRO A 152 -10.25 -5.76 -4.22
C PRO A 152 -10.24 -6.90 -3.18
N GLU A 153 -10.40 -8.15 -3.62
CA GLU A 153 -10.43 -9.34 -2.76
C GLU A 153 -9.06 -9.66 -2.15
N TRP A 154 -7.96 -9.36 -2.85
CA TRP A 154 -6.60 -9.71 -2.42
C TRP A 154 -5.55 -8.62 -2.65
N ALA A 155 -5.80 -7.61 -3.49
CA ALA A 155 -4.85 -6.53 -3.73
C ALA A 155 -5.11 -5.35 -2.79
N LEU A 156 -4.05 -4.74 -2.27
CA LEU A 156 -4.11 -3.58 -1.39
C LEU A 156 -3.23 -2.46 -1.93
N ILE A 157 -3.56 -1.22 -1.60
CA ILE A 157 -2.72 -0.07 -1.96
C ILE A 157 -1.44 -0.10 -1.14
N TYR A 158 -0.30 0.10 -1.80
CA TYR A 158 0.99 0.31 -1.16
C TYR A 158 1.59 1.64 -1.64
N ASP A 159 1.48 2.67 -0.80
CA ASP A 159 2.08 3.98 -1.02
C ASP A 159 2.94 4.43 0.17
N ALA A 160 3.52 5.63 0.09
CA ALA A 160 4.41 6.14 1.12
C ALA A 160 3.76 6.24 2.51
N ARG A 161 2.44 6.49 2.59
CA ARG A 161 1.72 6.56 3.87
C ARG A 161 1.57 5.19 4.51
N ILE A 162 1.28 4.17 3.70
CA ILE A 162 1.19 2.79 4.16
C ILE A 162 2.57 2.32 4.66
N ALA A 163 3.62 2.53 3.87
CA ALA A 163 4.97 2.15 4.27
C ALA A 163 5.43 2.89 5.53
N PHE A 164 5.14 4.20 5.62
CA PHE A 164 5.38 4.99 6.84
C PHE A 164 4.64 4.41 8.05
N ALA A 165 3.35 4.14 7.91
CA ALA A 165 2.52 3.62 8.99
C ALA A 165 3.07 2.30 9.53
N LEU A 166 3.42 1.37 8.64
CA LEU A 166 4.00 0.08 9.01
C LEU A 166 5.34 0.25 9.73
N ASN A 167 6.22 1.13 9.23
CA ASN A 167 7.52 1.40 9.85
C ASN A 167 7.40 2.14 11.19
N ALA A 168 6.44 3.05 11.35
CA ALA A 168 6.16 3.70 12.63
C ALA A 168 5.73 2.66 13.68
N ILE A 169 4.79 1.77 13.32
CA ILE A 169 4.37 0.65 14.19
C ILE A 169 5.56 -0.26 14.50
N HIS A 170 6.40 -0.56 13.51
CA HIS A 170 7.60 -1.37 13.70
C HIS A 170 8.48 -0.85 14.83
N VAL A 171 8.75 0.46 14.82
CA VAL A 171 9.55 1.14 15.85
C VAL A 171 8.82 1.10 17.19
N MET A 172 7.55 1.53 17.23
CA MET A 172 6.78 1.63 18.48
C MET A 172 6.54 0.29 19.18
N LYS A 173 6.34 -0.78 18.42
CA LYS A 173 6.07 -2.12 18.96
C LYS A 173 7.32 -2.99 19.07
N GLY A 174 8.48 -2.48 18.64
CA GLY A 174 9.75 -3.21 18.72
C GLY A 174 9.76 -4.50 17.87
N VAL A 175 9.22 -4.43 16.66
CA VAL A 175 8.95 -5.61 15.82
C VAL A 175 10.24 -6.33 15.41
N ASP A 176 10.27 -7.66 15.60
CA ASP A 176 11.39 -8.51 15.16
C ASP A 176 11.23 -9.00 13.70
N ALA A 177 11.25 -8.05 12.78
CA ALA A 177 11.22 -8.25 11.34
C ALA A 177 11.93 -7.09 10.65
N ARG A 178 12.35 -7.25 9.39
CA ARG A 178 12.92 -6.14 8.61
C ARG A 178 11.90 -5.04 8.34
N ALA A 179 12.40 -3.82 8.12
CA ALA A 179 11.61 -2.64 7.79
C ALA A 179 11.06 -2.71 6.36
N PHE A 180 9.99 -1.97 6.11
CA PHE A 180 9.43 -1.79 4.78
C PHE A 180 10.18 -0.71 3.99
N PRO A 181 10.51 -0.93 2.71
CA PRO A 181 11.01 0.15 1.87
C PRO A 181 9.89 1.15 1.58
N VAL A 182 10.18 2.45 1.74
CA VAL A 182 9.22 3.54 1.57
C VAL A 182 9.32 4.09 0.15
N PRO A 183 8.26 3.98 -0.68
CA PRO A 183 8.29 4.53 -2.02
C PRO A 183 8.26 6.07 -1.96
N PRO A 184 8.68 6.78 -3.02
CA PRO A 184 8.62 8.24 -3.06
C PRO A 184 7.21 8.75 -2.75
N GLY A 185 7.12 9.65 -1.77
CA GLY A 185 5.87 10.24 -1.29
C GLY A 185 5.74 11.73 -1.62
N ARG A 186 4.51 12.26 -1.57
CA ARG A 186 4.21 13.70 -1.70
C ARG A 186 3.79 14.35 -0.39
N ASP A 187 3.58 13.55 0.65
CA ASP A 187 3.19 14.07 1.97
C ASP A 187 4.41 14.70 2.64
N LYS A 188 4.39 16.04 2.77
CA LYS A 188 5.51 16.80 3.31
C LYS A 188 5.84 16.39 4.74
N LEU A 189 4.82 16.16 5.57
CA LEU A 189 5.01 15.79 6.98
C LEU A 189 5.72 14.44 7.07
N LEU A 190 5.25 13.45 6.30
CA LEU A 190 5.86 12.12 6.30
C LEU A 190 7.25 12.12 5.68
N SER A 191 7.52 13.00 4.72
CA SER A 191 8.86 13.14 4.12
C SER A 191 9.91 13.70 5.08
N THR A 192 9.48 14.41 6.13
CA THR A 192 10.39 14.92 7.18
C THR A 192 10.84 13.81 8.13
N LEU A 193 10.10 12.70 8.20
CA LEU A 193 10.38 11.59 9.11
C LEU A 193 10.81 10.35 8.34
N ASP A 194 12.10 10.04 8.37
CA ASP A 194 12.65 8.83 7.75
C ASP A 194 12.33 7.57 8.57
N SER A 195 11.07 7.15 8.50
CA SER A 195 10.56 5.96 9.18
C SER A 195 11.28 4.68 8.76
N GLN A 196 11.74 4.58 7.51
CA GLN A 196 12.46 3.42 7.00
C GLN A 196 13.78 3.24 7.73
N THR A 197 14.59 4.31 7.79
CA THR A 197 15.89 4.27 8.49
C THR A 197 15.70 4.00 9.98
N LEU A 198 14.72 4.63 10.63
CA LEU A 198 14.41 4.40 12.06
C LEU A 198 14.03 2.93 12.34
N ALA A 199 13.17 2.35 11.51
CA ALA A 199 12.76 0.95 11.62
C ALA A 199 13.93 -0.01 11.35
N ALA A 200 14.71 0.23 10.30
CA ALA A 200 15.87 -0.59 9.94
C ALA A 200 16.91 -0.60 11.07
N LEU A 201 17.25 0.57 11.62
CA LEU A 201 18.13 0.72 12.79
C LEU A 201 17.59 -0.03 14.00
N SER A 202 16.30 0.12 14.28
CA SER A 202 15.64 -0.54 15.41
C SER A 202 15.73 -2.06 15.29
N TYR A 203 15.52 -2.61 14.10
CA TYR A 203 15.67 -4.04 13.82
C TYR A 203 17.12 -4.51 13.96
N LEU A 204 18.07 -3.83 13.31
CA LEU A 204 19.50 -4.20 13.33
C LEU A 204 20.07 -4.18 14.76
N LYS A 205 19.67 -3.19 15.57
CA LYS A 205 20.02 -3.11 16.99
C LYS A 205 19.50 -4.33 17.77
N ARG A 206 18.24 -4.74 17.57
CA ARG A 206 17.66 -5.94 18.21
C ARG A 206 18.38 -7.23 17.79
N GLN A 207 18.76 -7.30 16.52
CA GLN A 207 19.57 -8.38 15.96
C GLN A 207 21.03 -8.35 16.40
N ARG A 208 21.44 -7.38 17.24
CA ARG A 208 22.81 -7.18 17.73
C ARG A 208 23.83 -7.12 16.59
N LYS A 209 23.43 -6.58 15.43
CA LYS A 209 24.32 -6.39 14.30
C LYS A 209 25.27 -5.25 14.62
N HIS A 210 26.57 -5.50 14.51
CA HIS A 210 27.60 -4.49 14.70
C HIS A 210 27.43 -3.36 13.68
N ILE A 211 27.51 -2.11 14.14
CA ILE A 211 27.47 -0.93 13.27
C ILE A 211 28.85 -0.83 12.58
N PRO A 212 28.94 -0.83 11.24
CA PRO A 212 30.23 -0.72 10.56
C PRO A 212 30.96 0.56 10.98
N ASP A 213 32.28 0.46 11.15
CA ASP A 213 33.11 1.64 11.29
C ASP A 213 33.28 2.30 9.93
N VAL A 214 33.23 3.63 9.89
CA VAL A 214 33.23 4.43 8.65
C VAL A 214 34.22 5.59 8.79
N PRO A 215 35.52 5.30 8.96
CA PRO A 215 36.52 6.34 9.20
C PRO A 215 36.57 7.30 8.00
N ASN A 216 36.51 8.60 8.28
CA ASN A 216 36.63 9.69 7.29
C ASN A 216 35.64 9.63 6.11
N GLY A 217 34.51 8.93 6.24
CA GLY A 217 33.54 8.78 5.15
C GLY A 217 34.01 7.86 4.02
N GLU A 218 35.18 7.23 4.16
CA GLU A 218 35.54 6.07 3.37
C GLU A 218 34.56 4.95 3.76
N TYR A 219 34.05 4.17 2.81
CA TYR A 219 33.08 3.09 3.06
C TYR A 219 31.64 3.54 3.43
N VAL A 220 31.20 4.74 3.04
CA VAL A 220 29.77 5.15 3.16
C VAL A 220 28.81 4.11 2.55
N ASN A 221 29.19 3.45 1.46
CA ASN A 221 28.42 2.35 0.86
C ASN A 221 28.26 1.16 1.82
N THR A 222 29.24 0.89 2.69
CA THR A 222 29.16 -0.20 3.68
C THR A 222 28.11 0.11 4.75
N LEU A 223 28.03 1.37 5.21
CA LEU A 223 26.98 1.79 6.14
C LEU A 223 25.59 1.76 5.47
N ALA A 224 25.50 2.20 4.21
CA ALA A 224 24.27 2.16 3.45
C ALA A 224 23.78 0.72 3.22
N ASP A 225 24.68 -0.19 2.84
CA ASP A 225 24.38 -1.62 2.66
C ASP A 225 23.99 -2.30 3.98
N TRP A 226 24.65 -1.92 5.08
CA TRP A 226 24.28 -2.38 6.42
C TRP A 226 22.87 -1.93 6.80
N LEU A 227 22.52 -0.66 6.60
CA LEU A 227 21.16 -0.16 6.82
C LEU A 227 20.15 -0.88 5.92
N LYS A 228 20.49 -1.06 4.64
CA LYS A 228 19.67 -1.77 3.65
C LYS A 228 19.42 -3.22 4.06
N SER A 229 20.37 -3.89 4.73
CA SER A 229 20.19 -5.24 5.25
C SER A 229 19.08 -5.34 6.34
N GLY A 230 18.76 -4.22 6.98
CA GLY A 230 17.64 -4.09 7.90
C GLY A 230 16.28 -3.86 7.23
N THR A 231 16.24 -3.76 5.91
CA THR A 231 15.04 -3.49 5.11
C THR A 231 14.71 -4.69 4.21
N ILE A 232 13.43 -4.91 3.94
CA ILE A 232 12.98 -5.88 2.94
C ILE A 232 13.43 -5.40 1.55
N ALA A 233 13.84 -6.34 0.69
CA ALA A 233 14.21 -6.01 -0.68
C ALA A 233 13.00 -5.44 -1.43
N GLU A 234 13.23 -4.43 -2.27
CA GLU A 234 12.19 -3.75 -3.03
C GLU A 234 11.30 -4.70 -3.86
N GLY A 235 11.88 -5.74 -4.46
CA GLY A 235 11.14 -6.74 -5.24
C GLY A 235 10.20 -7.63 -4.43
N ASP A 236 10.44 -7.75 -3.12
CA ASP A 236 9.66 -8.57 -2.19
C ASP A 236 8.66 -7.73 -1.38
N ALA A 237 8.76 -6.39 -1.44
CA ALA A 237 8.06 -5.47 -0.57
C ALA A 237 6.54 -5.64 -0.61
N TYR A 238 5.96 -5.76 -1.81
CA TYR A 238 4.52 -5.88 -1.96
C TYR A 238 3.98 -7.23 -1.46
N GLU A 239 4.70 -8.33 -1.73
CA GLU A 239 4.31 -9.65 -1.25
C GLU A 239 4.40 -9.72 0.28
N PHE A 240 5.51 -9.24 0.85
CA PHE A 240 5.67 -9.15 2.29
C PHE A 240 4.58 -8.28 2.92
N TYR A 241 4.23 -7.16 2.29
CA TYR A 241 3.12 -6.31 2.72
C TYR A 241 1.79 -7.06 2.77
N LEU A 242 1.39 -7.75 1.68
CA LEU A 242 0.14 -8.50 1.65
C LEU A 242 0.10 -9.60 2.72
N MET A 243 1.22 -10.27 2.98
CA MET A 243 1.32 -11.27 4.05
C MET A 243 1.14 -10.66 5.44
N VAL A 244 1.76 -9.51 5.71
CA VAL A 244 1.59 -8.76 6.97
C VAL A 244 0.12 -8.37 7.14
N MET A 245 -0.48 -7.76 6.12
CA MET A 245 -1.88 -7.34 6.16
C MET A 245 -2.82 -8.52 6.34
N ARG A 246 -2.53 -9.66 5.71
CA ARG A 246 -3.37 -10.85 5.84
C ARG A 246 -3.34 -11.35 7.27
N ARG A 247 -2.16 -11.36 7.87
CA ARG A 247 -2.03 -11.69 9.29
C ARG A 247 -2.81 -10.72 10.17
N VAL A 248 -2.77 -9.42 9.89
CA VAL A 248 -3.55 -8.42 10.64
C VAL A 248 -5.04 -8.74 10.57
N GLN A 249 -5.55 -9.00 9.37
CA GLN A 249 -6.94 -9.41 9.16
C GLN A 249 -7.29 -10.68 9.95
N ASP A 250 -6.44 -11.71 9.93
CA ASP A 250 -6.68 -12.97 10.65
C ASP A 250 -6.71 -12.81 12.18
N VAL A 251 -6.06 -11.77 12.71
CA VAL A 251 -6.02 -11.45 14.16
C VAL A 251 -7.20 -10.58 14.57
N ILE A 252 -7.42 -9.46 13.89
CA ILE A 252 -8.50 -8.50 14.24
C ILE A 252 -9.88 -9.01 13.79
N GLY A 253 -9.97 -9.63 12.60
CA GLY A 253 -11.23 -10.01 11.95
C GLY A 253 -12.02 -11.10 12.67
N ARG A 254 -11.53 -11.65 13.78
CA ARG A 254 -12.22 -12.63 14.63
C ARG A 254 -13.44 -12.04 15.38
N VAL A 255 -13.64 -10.73 15.33
CA VAL A 255 -14.67 -10.01 16.11
C VAL A 255 -15.78 -9.41 15.22
N SER A 256 -15.77 -9.70 13.90
CA SER A 256 -16.55 -9.04 12.84
C SER A 256 -16.08 -7.60 12.57
N PHE A 257 -15.79 -7.29 11.29
CA PHE A 257 -15.04 -6.10 10.84
C PHE A 257 -13.56 -6.14 11.32
N PRO A 258 -12.54 -5.83 10.49
CA PRO A 258 -12.57 -5.23 9.14
C PRO A 258 -12.44 -6.25 7.99
N ALA A 259 -12.94 -5.91 6.79
CA ALA A 259 -12.54 -6.59 5.55
C ALA A 259 -11.05 -6.33 5.24
N PHE A 260 -10.44 -7.10 4.34
CA PHE A 260 -9.01 -7.02 4.04
C PHE A 260 -8.56 -5.60 3.67
N VAL A 261 -9.39 -4.92 2.86
CA VAL A 261 -9.21 -3.54 2.43
C VAL A 261 -9.41 -2.53 3.56
N ASP A 262 -10.27 -2.82 4.54
CA ASP A 262 -10.51 -1.89 5.64
C ASP A 262 -9.27 -1.77 6.55
N VAL A 263 -8.44 -2.81 6.64
CA VAL A 263 -7.14 -2.76 7.33
C VAL A 263 -6.21 -1.74 6.65
N GLU A 264 -6.13 -1.77 5.31
CA GLU A 264 -5.38 -0.78 4.51
C GLU A 264 -5.93 0.63 4.77
N MET A 265 -7.26 0.80 4.70
CA MET A 265 -7.90 2.10 4.92
C MET A 265 -7.63 2.64 6.32
N LEU A 266 -7.58 1.77 7.34
CA LEU A 266 -7.29 2.15 8.72
C LEU A 266 -5.84 2.63 8.87
N LEU A 267 -4.86 1.90 8.33
CA LEU A 267 -3.46 2.34 8.32
C LEU A 267 -3.31 3.70 7.63
N PHE A 268 -3.94 3.84 6.47
CA PHE A 268 -3.93 5.08 5.71
C PHE A 268 -4.55 6.26 6.48
N TYR A 269 -5.66 6.02 7.18
CA TYR A 269 -6.32 7.04 7.99
C TYR A 269 -5.41 7.51 9.14
N LEU A 270 -4.76 6.56 9.83
CA LEU A 270 -3.93 6.85 10.99
C LEU A 270 -2.56 7.42 10.62
N SER A 271 -2.06 7.17 9.39
CA SER A 271 -0.67 7.39 8.99
C SER A 271 -0.17 8.82 9.17
N ASN A 272 -1.01 9.83 8.93
CA ASN A 272 -0.67 11.26 9.08
C ASN A 272 -1.44 11.91 10.23
N ARG A 273 -1.90 11.10 11.17
CA ARG A 273 -2.64 11.50 12.38
C ARG A 273 -1.99 10.88 13.60
N GLN A 274 -2.63 9.87 14.18
CA GLN A 274 -2.22 9.21 15.41
C GLN A 274 -0.82 8.59 15.29
N LEU A 275 -0.49 7.96 14.16
CA LEU A 275 0.79 7.28 14.00
C LEU A 275 1.99 8.22 14.03
N VAL A 276 1.88 9.41 13.41
CA VAL A 276 2.94 10.43 13.48
C VAL A 276 3.10 10.90 14.92
N HIS A 277 1.99 11.21 15.59
CA HIS A 277 1.98 11.71 16.94
C HIS A 277 2.62 10.70 17.91
N ASP A 278 2.22 9.44 17.86
CA ASP A 278 2.73 8.40 18.77
C ASP A 278 4.21 8.09 18.53
N LEU A 279 4.65 8.13 17.26
CA LEU A 279 6.07 8.01 16.93
C LEU A 279 6.89 9.18 17.50
N LEU A 280 6.41 10.41 17.38
CA LEU A 280 7.09 11.59 17.91
C LEU A 280 7.15 11.59 19.44
N LEU A 281 6.08 11.14 20.12
CA LEU A 281 6.09 10.97 21.57
C LEU A 281 7.16 9.96 22.00
N LEU A 282 7.22 8.80 21.35
CA LEU A 282 8.24 7.79 21.63
C LEU A 282 9.67 8.34 21.47
N MET A 283 9.90 9.11 20.40
CA MET A 283 11.20 9.72 20.14
C MET A 283 11.55 10.78 21.19
N SER A 284 10.58 11.60 21.60
CA SER A 284 10.78 12.63 22.65
C SER A 284 11.09 12.00 24.01
N ASP A 285 10.38 10.95 24.39
CA ASP A 285 10.61 10.24 25.65
C ASP A 285 11.99 9.56 25.69
N SER A 286 12.46 9.08 24.53
CA SER A 286 13.79 8.48 24.42
C SER A 286 14.90 9.51 24.65
N ILE A 287 14.71 10.77 24.24
CA ILE A 287 15.66 11.86 24.47
C ILE A 287 15.71 12.25 25.95
N ARG A 288 14.57 12.24 26.66
CA ARG A 288 14.53 12.59 28.09
C ARG A 288 15.19 11.56 29.01
N ARG A 289 15.35 10.32 28.54
CA ARG A 289 15.94 9.22 29.31
C ARG A 289 17.43 8.98 29.02
N ALA A 290 17.96 9.62 27.98
CA ALA A 290 19.37 9.56 27.59
C ALA A 290 20.16 10.69 28.28
#